data_AF-A0AAE1VB21-F1
#
_entry.id   AF-A0AAE1VB21-F1
#
_cell.length_a   1.000
_cell.length_b   1.000
_cell.length_c   1.000
_cell.angle_alpha   90.00
_cell.angle_beta   90.00
_cell.angle_gamma   90.00
#
_symmetry.space_group_name_H-M   'P 1'
#
loop_
_entity.id
_entity.type
_entity.pdbx_description
1 polymer ?
#
loop_
_entity_poly.entity_id
_entity_poly.type
_entity_poly.pdbx_seq_one_letter_code
_entity_poly.pdbx_strand_id
1 'polypeptide(L)'
;MKNRSKGKISPQCIFILCFCSFALGMLLSKRIWAPPESEGRITFPRRYNQEKKLSSVSDDCETKKIQEHDMLGEFNKANEAIRSLDSSIAKIRFELPSTKAFLGTRKMEDLPTMITTDSARTGIMIRKPFMVIGINTAFSGRRRRDSIRETWMPQGEKLLQLEQEKGIIVRFMIGHSATSNSILDRAVDLEDAQHKDILRLDHIEGYHELSAKTKAFFYTAVAQWDAEFYVKVDDDVHVNLGTLAATLAKQRLKSRAYIGCMKSGPVLHRKNVKYHEPEFWKFGEAGNMYFRHATGQIYAISRDLAKYIANNRPILHKYANEDVSLGAWLIGLEVEHIDERSMCCGTPPECEWKAQAGNVCVASFEWTCSGICRSVERIKLVHAKCGESPATLWGALL
;
A
#
# COMPACT_ATOMS: atom_id res chain seq x y z
N MET A 1 52.26 -6.62 -74.44
CA MET A 1 50.91 -7.23 -74.44
C MET A 1 50.91 -8.42 -73.48
N LYS A 2 50.18 -8.36 -72.36
CA LYS A 2 49.88 -9.52 -71.52
C LYS A 2 48.48 -9.33 -70.93
N ASN A 3 47.58 -10.19 -71.38
CA ASN A 3 46.12 -10.13 -71.18
C ASN A 3 45.72 -10.27 -69.71
N ARG A 4 44.87 -9.36 -69.25
CA ARG A 4 43.95 -9.57 -68.12
C ARG A 4 42.82 -10.49 -68.58
N SER A 5 42.75 -11.72 -68.07
CA SER A 5 41.50 -12.49 -68.13
C SER A 5 40.63 -12.12 -66.92
N LYS A 6 39.45 -11.57 -67.20
CA LYS A 6 38.39 -11.33 -66.22
C LYS A 6 37.63 -12.66 -66.02
N GLY A 7 37.76 -13.29 -64.85
CA GLY A 7 36.88 -14.38 -64.46
C GLY A 7 35.47 -13.84 -64.22
N LYS A 8 34.50 -14.24 -65.06
CA LYS A 8 33.08 -13.94 -64.85
C LYS A 8 32.52 -14.94 -63.85
N ILE A 9 32.10 -14.47 -62.68
CA ILE A 9 31.42 -15.27 -61.66
C ILE A 9 29.97 -15.50 -62.13
N SER A 10 29.53 -16.76 -62.16
CA SER A 10 28.17 -17.14 -62.54
C SER A 10 27.15 -16.58 -61.52
N PRO A 11 25.97 -16.07 -61.97
CA PRO A 11 24.93 -15.59 -61.06
C PRO A 11 24.43 -16.70 -60.11
N GLN A 12 24.51 -17.97 -60.50
CA GLN A 12 24.19 -19.10 -59.61
C GLN A 12 25.19 -19.23 -58.45
N CYS A 13 26.47 -18.93 -58.67
CA CYS A 13 27.46 -18.90 -57.60
C CYS A 13 27.21 -17.75 -56.61
N ILE A 14 26.67 -16.62 -57.08
CA ILE A 14 26.32 -15.48 -56.22
C ILE A 14 25.14 -15.84 -55.31
N PHE A 15 24.10 -16.48 -55.83
CA PHE A 15 22.97 -16.93 -55.01
C PHE A 15 23.39 -17.96 -53.95
N ILE A 16 24.26 -18.90 -54.30
CA ILE A 16 24.78 -19.88 -53.35
C ILE A 16 25.64 -19.21 -52.27
N LEU A 17 26.53 -18.27 -52.65
CA LEU A 17 27.33 -17.51 -51.69
C LEU A 17 26.46 -16.65 -50.75
N CYS A 18 25.43 -15.99 -51.28
CA CYS A 18 24.49 -15.21 -50.48
C CYS A 18 23.71 -16.10 -49.50
N PHE A 19 23.19 -17.25 -49.96
CA PHE A 19 22.44 -18.16 -49.10
C PHE A 19 23.32 -18.79 -48.01
N CYS A 20 24.56 -19.19 -48.37
CA CYS A 20 25.53 -19.69 -47.39
C CYS A 20 25.91 -18.60 -46.38
N SER A 21 26.12 -17.36 -46.80
CA SER A 21 26.43 -16.24 -45.89
C SER A 21 25.27 -15.90 -44.95
N PHE A 22 24.01 -15.97 -45.43
CA PHE A 22 22.82 -15.77 -44.62
C PHE A 22 22.62 -16.90 -43.60
N ALA A 23 22.82 -18.15 -44.02
CA ALA A 23 22.75 -19.31 -43.11
C ALA A 23 23.86 -19.29 -42.04
N LEU A 24 25.09 -18.87 -42.42
CA LEU A 24 26.19 -18.69 -41.47
C LEU A 24 25.92 -17.53 -40.49
N GLY A 25 25.33 -16.43 -40.97
CA GLY A 25 24.90 -15.29 -40.15
C GLY A 25 23.78 -15.64 -39.16
N MET A 26 22.87 -16.54 -39.54
CA MET A 26 21.81 -17.09 -38.67
C MET A 26 22.37 -18.04 -37.60
N LEU A 27 23.46 -18.76 -37.88
CA LEU A 27 24.15 -19.64 -36.93
C LEU A 27 25.03 -18.85 -35.94
N LEU A 28 25.68 -17.76 -36.41
CA LEU A 28 26.49 -16.89 -35.55
C LEU A 28 25.63 -15.97 -34.68
N SER A 29 24.50 -15.46 -35.17
CA SER A 29 23.57 -14.66 -34.37
C SER A 29 22.86 -15.49 -33.28
N LYS A 30 22.62 -16.79 -33.52
CA LYS A 30 22.16 -17.73 -32.48
C LYS A 30 23.24 -18.11 -31.46
N ARG A 31 24.52 -17.81 -31.71
CA ARG A 31 25.66 -18.15 -30.83
C ARG A 31 26.25 -16.94 -30.09
N ILE A 32 25.89 -15.72 -30.48
CA ILE A 32 26.43 -14.47 -29.90
C ILE A 32 25.45 -13.80 -28.92
N TRP A 33 24.19 -14.25 -28.83
CA TRP A 33 23.25 -13.80 -27.79
C TRP A 33 23.11 -14.81 -26.65
N ALA A 34 24.23 -15.16 -26.02
CA ALA A 34 24.24 -15.69 -24.66
C ALA A 34 24.80 -14.56 -23.76
N PRO A 35 24.01 -13.97 -22.85
CA PRO A 35 24.54 -12.98 -21.92
C PRO A 35 25.55 -13.67 -20.97
N PRO A 36 26.66 -13.01 -20.60
CA PRO A 36 27.61 -13.58 -19.66
C PRO A 36 26.97 -13.69 -18.27
N GLU A 37 27.19 -14.83 -17.62
CA GLU A 37 26.97 -15.03 -16.20
C GLU A 37 27.85 -14.04 -15.42
N SER A 38 27.23 -13.08 -14.75
CA SER A 38 27.84 -12.40 -13.60
C SER A 38 27.30 -13.05 -12.33
N GLU A 39 28.23 -13.60 -11.55
CA GLU A 39 28.03 -14.12 -10.20
C GLU A 39 27.23 -13.14 -9.32
N GLY A 40 26.36 -13.70 -8.46
CA GLY A 40 25.71 -12.95 -7.39
C GLY A 40 24.20 -12.73 -7.53
N ARG A 41 23.42 -13.76 -7.88
CA ARG A 41 21.98 -13.77 -7.61
C ARG A 41 21.59 -15.04 -6.86
N ILE A 42 21.29 -14.89 -5.58
CA ILE A 42 20.56 -15.89 -4.79
C ILE A 42 19.13 -15.94 -5.37
N THR A 43 18.88 -16.94 -6.20
CA THR A 43 17.57 -17.25 -6.79
C THR A 43 16.60 -17.73 -5.72
N PHE A 44 15.50 -17.01 -5.54
CA PHE A 44 14.29 -17.54 -4.88
C PHE A 44 13.69 -18.67 -5.74
N PRO A 45 13.46 -19.88 -5.21
CA PRO A 45 12.86 -20.95 -6.00
C PRO A 45 11.38 -20.69 -6.26
N ARG A 46 11.08 -20.38 -7.53
CA ARG A 46 9.95 -20.84 -8.34
C ARG A 46 8.88 -21.68 -7.60
N ARG A 47 7.91 -21.03 -6.94
CA ARG A 47 6.66 -21.68 -6.47
C ARG A 47 5.55 -21.48 -7.51
N TYR A 48 5.50 -22.38 -8.49
CA TYR A 48 4.35 -22.51 -9.41
C TYR A 48 3.61 -23.86 -9.26
N ASN A 49 4.05 -24.74 -8.34
CA ASN A 49 3.49 -26.09 -8.17
C ASN A 49 3.10 -26.42 -6.72
N GLN A 50 2.57 -25.48 -5.94
CA GLN A 50 2.15 -25.74 -4.55
C GLN A 50 0.77 -25.18 -4.19
N GLU A 51 -0.15 -25.05 -5.16
CA GLU A 51 -1.58 -24.80 -4.90
C GLU A 51 -2.47 -26.01 -5.20
N LYS A 52 -1.88 -27.17 -5.52
CA LYS A 52 -2.63 -28.40 -5.84
C LYS A 52 -2.62 -29.47 -4.75
N LYS A 53 -2.22 -29.14 -3.52
CA LYS A 53 -2.13 -30.13 -2.41
C LYS A 53 -2.55 -29.58 -1.04
N LEU A 54 -3.65 -28.82 -1.01
CA LEU A 54 -4.42 -28.57 0.21
C LEU A 54 -5.91 -28.60 -0.10
N SER A 55 -6.36 -29.72 -0.66
CA SER A 55 -7.78 -30.06 -0.85
C SER A 55 -7.98 -31.52 -0.46
N SER A 56 -7.78 -31.82 0.82
CA SER A 56 -8.20 -33.08 1.44
C SER A 56 -8.16 -32.96 2.96
N VAL A 57 -9.05 -32.17 3.53
CA VAL A 57 -9.56 -32.41 4.88
C VAL A 57 -11.07 -32.22 4.77
N SER A 58 -11.79 -33.31 5.02
CA SER A 58 -13.24 -33.44 4.99
C SER A 58 -13.87 -32.68 6.16
N ASP A 59 -14.95 -31.96 5.88
CA ASP A 59 -16.04 -31.78 6.83
C ASP A 59 -17.36 -31.91 6.07
N ASP A 60 -18.21 -32.79 6.58
CA ASP A 60 -19.54 -33.11 6.10
C ASP A 60 -20.43 -31.87 6.05
N CYS A 61 -21.11 -31.67 4.91
CA CYS A 61 -22.38 -30.96 4.91
C CYS A 61 -23.27 -31.51 3.79
N GLU A 62 -24.41 -32.07 4.20
CA GLU A 62 -25.39 -32.72 3.34
C GLU A 62 -25.89 -31.81 2.21
N THR A 63 -25.85 -32.32 0.99
CA THR A 63 -26.48 -31.72 -0.19
C THR A 63 -28.01 -31.74 -0.09
N LYS A 64 -28.63 -30.56 0.06
CA LYS A 64 -29.98 -30.31 -0.45
C LYS A 64 -29.88 -29.56 -1.78
N LYS A 65 -30.33 -30.20 -2.86
CA LYS A 65 -30.53 -29.57 -4.18
C LYS A 65 -31.59 -28.47 -4.05
N ILE A 66 -31.21 -27.21 -4.31
CA ILE A 66 -32.14 -26.09 -4.47
C ILE A 66 -32.10 -25.67 -5.95
N GLN A 67 -33.29 -25.51 -6.54
CA GLN A 67 -33.52 -25.24 -7.96
C GLN A 67 -32.94 -23.89 -8.41
N GLU A 68 -32.16 -23.90 -9.49
CA GLU A 68 -31.53 -22.73 -10.12
C GLU A 68 -32.52 -21.72 -10.75
N HIS A 69 -33.82 -22.03 -10.79
CA HIS A 69 -34.81 -21.20 -11.48
C HIS A 69 -35.36 -20.03 -10.63
N ASP A 70 -35.14 -20.01 -9.31
CA ASP A 70 -35.72 -18.99 -8.41
C ASP A 70 -34.75 -17.82 -8.12
N MET A 71 -33.44 -18.06 -8.10
CA MET A 71 -32.44 -17.02 -7.82
C MET A 71 -32.31 -15.96 -8.92
N LEU A 72 -32.52 -16.33 -10.19
CA LEU A 72 -32.45 -15.39 -11.30
C LEU A 72 -33.63 -14.40 -11.25
N GLY A 73 -34.78 -14.83 -10.76
CA GLY A 73 -35.96 -13.99 -10.55
C GLY A 73 -35.77 -12.98 -9.43
N GLU A 74 -35.18 -13.40 -8.29
CA GLU A 74 -34.87 -12.49 -7.19
C GLU A 74 -33.77 -11.49 -7.54
N PHE A 75 -32.74 -11.91 -8.29
CA PHE A 75 -31.68 -11.02 -8.76
C PHE A 75 -32.22 -9.94 -9.72
N ASN A 76 -33.15 -10.31 -10.61
CA ASN A 76 -33.78 -9.36 -11.52
C ASN A 76 -34.68 -8.35 -10.78
N LYS A 77 -35.45 -8.81 -9.78
CA LYS A 77 -36.24 -7.91 -8.91
C LYS A 77 -35.36 -6.94 -8.11
N ALA A 78 -34.24 -7.42 -7.59
CA ALA A 78 -33.28 -6.57 -6.87
C ALA A 78 -32.68 -5.49 -7.79
N ASN A 79 -32.33 -5.84 -9.04
CA ASN A 79 -31.81 -4.89 -10.01
C ASN A 79 -32.86 -3.86 -10.48
N GLU A 80 -34.13 -4.26 -10.59
CA GLU A 80 -35.23 -3.33 -10.89
C GLU A 80 -35.46 -2.35 -9.73
N ALA A 81 -35.39 -2.82 -8.49
CA ALA A 81 -35.49 -1.97 -7.30
C ALA A 81 -34.35 -0.94 -7.24
N ILE A 82 -33.11 -1.35 -7.56
CA ILE A 82 -31.94 -0.45 -7.63
C ILE A 82 -32.13 0.62 -8.70
N ARG A 83 -32.58 0.24 -9.91
CA ARG A 83 -32.87 1.21 -10.99
C ARG A 83 -33.98 2.19 -10.63
N SER A 84 -34.99 1.75 -9.91
CA SER A 84 -36.08 2.60 -9.41
C SER A 84 -35.57 3.62 -8.38
N LEU A 85 -34.67 3.21 -7.49
CA LEU A 85 -34.02 4.10 -6.52
C LEU A 85 -33.14 5.14 -7.21
N ASP A 86 -32.32 4.76 -8.19
CA ASP A 86 -31.48 5.69 -8.94
C ASP A 86 -32.31 6.74 -9.70
N SER A 87 -33.44 6.34 -10.27
CA SER A 87 -34.40 7.25 -10.91
C SER A 87 -35.02 8.23 -9.90
N SER A 88 -35.34 7.75 -8.70
CA SER A 88 -35.86 8.58 -7.61
C SER A 88 -34.82 9.58 -7.09
N ILE A 89 -33.56 9.18 -6.98
CA ILE A 89 -32.44 10.05 -6.60
C ILE A 89 -32.18 11.12 -7.68
N ALA A 90 -32.26 10.74 -8.96
CA ALA A 90 -32.13 11.69 -10.07
C ALA A 90 -33.26 12.72 -10.09
N LYS A 91 -34.50 12.29 -9.81
CA LYS A 91 -35.66 13.19 -9.69
C LYS A 91 -35.54 14.17 -8.52
N ILE A 92 -35.11 13.70 -7.35
CA ILE A 92 -34.86 14.56 -6.18
C ILE A 92 -33.74 15.57 -6.46
N ARG A 93 -32.67 15.17 -7.17
CA ARG A 93 -31.61 16.09 -7.60
C ARG A 93 -32.09 17.16 -8.58
N PHE A 94 -33.15 16.90 -9.33
CA PHE A 94 -33.76 17.85 -10.26
C PHE A 94 -34.79 18.76 -9.59
N GLU A 95 -35.46 18.28 -8.53
CA GLU A 95 -36.46 19.04 -7.76
C GLU A 95 -35.86 19.94 -6.66
N LEU A 96 -34.57 19.74 -6.29
CA LEU A 96 -33.85 20.64 -5.41
C LEU A 96 -33.37 21.89 -6.18
N PRO A 97 -33.81 23.11 -5.80
CA PRO A 97 -33.21 24.33 -6.34
C PRO A 97 -31.73 24.34 -6.01
N SER A 98 -30.89 24.49 -7.04
CA SER A 98 -29.45 24.68 -6.86
C SER A 98 -29.20 25.87 -5.93
N THR A 99 -28.80 25.61 -4.69
CA THR A 99 -28.32 26.62 -3.72
C THR A 99 -26.91 27.10 -4.10
N LYS A 100 -26.73 27.47 -5.37
CA LYS A 100 -25.59 28.23 -5.89
C LYS A 100 -25.94 29.71 -6.14
N ALA A 101 -27.13 30.14 -5.75
CA ALA A 101 -27.60 31.52 -5.89
C ALA A 101 -28.09 32.12 -4.56
N PHE A 102 -27.22 32.15 -3.55
CA PHE A 102 -27.36 33.08 -2.43
C PHE A 102 -25.97 33.43 -1.91
N LEU A 103 -25.32 34.39 -2.58
CA LEU A 103 -24.28 35.33 -2.12
C LEU A 103 -23.54 35.88 -3.35
N GLY A 104 -24.28 36.61 -4.18
CA GLY A 104 -23.69 37.58 -5.10
C GLY A 104 -23.52 38.92 -4.38
N THR A 105 -22.30 39.46 -4.39
CA THR A 105 -21.94 40.88 -4.19
C THR A 105 -22.38 41.56 -2.89
N ARG A 106 -21.51 41.51 -1.88
CA ARG A 106 -21.20 42.68 -1.06
C ARG A 106 -19.68 42.86 -1.02
N LYS A 107 -19.19 43.95 -1.60
CA LYS A 107 -17.89 44.53 -1.24
C LYS A 107 -17.97 44.90 0.24
N MET A 108 -17.05 44.40 1.04
CA MET A 108 -16.75 44.94 2.35
C MET A 108 -15.23 44.88 2.52
N GLU A 109 -14.63 46.06 2.41
CA GLU A 109 -13.32 46.38 2.94
C GLU A 109 -13.33 46.18 4.47
N ASP A 110 -12.16 45.81 5.01
CA ASP A 110 -11.77 45.78 6.42
C ASP A 110 -12.51 44.87 7.42
N LEU A 111 -11.93 43.70 7.73
CA LEU A 111 -11.64 43.18 9.09
C LEU A 111 -10.82 41.87 8.99
N PRO A 112 -10.02 41.49 10.00
CA PRO A 112 -8.58 41.38 9.86
C PRO A 112 -8.16 39.93 9.64
N THR A 113 -7.02 39.77 8.99
CA THR A 113 -6.26 38.53 8.98
C THR A 113 -5.92 38.17 10.44
N MET A 114 -6.67 37.24 11.05
CA MET A 114 -6.17 36.51 12.22
C MET A 114 -5.12 35.51 11.72
N ILE A 115 -3.95 36.06 11.39
CA ILE A 115 -2.70 35.36 11.62
C ILE A 115 -2.71 35.10 13.13
N THR A 116 -2.77 33.84 13.52
CA THR A 116 -2.51 33.41 14.90
C THR A 116 -1.02 33.63 15.22
N THR A 117 -0.60 34.89 15.26
CA THR A 117 0.53 35.33 16.10
C THR A 117 0.01 35.48 17.52
N ASP A 118 -0.24 34.36 18.19
CA ASP A 118 -0.38 34.37 19.65
C ASP A 118 0.20 33.12 20.32
N SER A 119 1.12 32.42 19.65
CA SER A 119 1.98 31.41 20.27
C SER A 119 3.16 32.04 21.03
N ALA A 120 3.11 33.35 21.33
CA ALA A 120 4.15 34.08 22.04
C ALA A 120 3.83 34.34 23.53
N ARG A 121 2.71 33.82 24.05
CA ARG A 121 2.33 34.01 25.47
C ARG A 121 2.27 32.73 26.30
N THR A 122 2.46 31.57 25.67
CA THR A 122 2.93 30.33 26.30
C THR A 122 3.91 29.72 25.32
N GLY A 123 5.20 29.68 25.67
CA GLY A 123 6.30 29.25 24.79
C GLY A 123 6.31 27.76 24.44
N ILE A 124 5.16 27.15 24.16
CA ILE A 124 5.06 25.81 23.60
C ILE A 124 5.29 25.96 22.11
N MET A 125 6.55 25.90 21.68
CA MET A 125 6.85 25.60 20.27
C MET A 125 6.17 24.27 19.95
N ILE A 126 5.05 24.30 19.21
CA ILE A 126 4.44 23.08 18.69
C ILE A 126 5.45 22.50 17.71
N ARG A 127 6.21 21.52 18.17
CA ARG A 127 7.20 20.84 17.34
C ARG A 127 6.44 20.10 16.25
N LYS A 128 6.86 20.33 15.02
CA LYS A 128 6.40 19.60 13.85
C LYS A 128 6.65 18.10 14.08
N PRO A 129 5.63 17.22 14.00
CA PRO A 129 5.86 15.79 14.13
C PRO A 129 6.83 15.28 13.06
N PHE A 130 7.72 14.38 13.44
CA PHE A 130 8.64 13.75 12.50
C PHE A 130 7.88 12.77 11.59
N MET A 131 7.07 11.88 12.15
CA MET A 131 6.25 10.97 11.35
C MET A 131 4.91 10.64 11.99
N VAL A 132 3.91 10.39 11.14
CA VAL A 132 2.59 9.88 11.52
C VAL A 132 2.41 8.48 10.95
N ILE A 133 2.12 7.52 11.80
CA ILE A 133 1.92 6.11 11.46
C ILE A 133 0.44 5.76 11.61
N GLY A 134 -0.20 5.40 10.49
CA GLY A 134 -1.55 4.86 10.44
C GLY A 134 -1.52 3.33 10.32
N ILE A 135 -1.97 2.63 11.36
CA ILE A 135 -2.09 1.18 11.38
C ILE A 135 -3.48 0.80 10.83
N ASN A 136 -3.52 0.23 9.63
CA ASN A 136 -4.75 -0.20 8.98
C ASN A 136 -5.37 -1.38 9.69
N THR A 137 -6.58 -1.21 10.24
CA THR A 137 -7.29 -2.24 10.98
C THR A 137 -8.80 -2.12 10.79
N ALA A 138 -9.55 -3.21 10.91
CA ALA A 138 -11.01 -3.21 10.80
C ALA A 138 -11.68 -3.40 12.18
N PHE A 139 -13.01 -3.37 12.21
CA PHE A 139 -13.79 -3.70 13.42
C PHE A 139 -13.40 -5.06 14.02
N SER A 140 -13.20 -6.07 13.17
CA SER A 140 -12.77 -7.42 13.57
C SER A 140 -11.32 -7.48 14.08
N GLY A 141 -10.53 -6.43 13.88
CA GLY A 141 -9.10 -6.36 14.23
C GLY A 141 -8.81 -6.13 15.72
N ARG A 142 -9.81 -6.14 16.62
CA ARG A 142 -9.62 -5.81 18.05
C ARG A 142 -8.45 -6.56 18.68
N ARG A 143 -8.44 -7.89 18.56
CA ARG A 143 -7.36 -8.72 19.13
C ARG A 143 -5.98 -8.44 18.51
N ARG A 144 -5.94 -8.02 17.24
CA ARG A 144 -4.70 -7.61 16.58
C ARG A 144 -4.18 -6.30 17.15
N ARG A 145 -5.06 -5.30 17.32
CA ARG A 145 -4.72 -4.03 17.98
C ARG A 145 -4.15 -4.25 19.39
N ASP A 146 -4.83 -5.09 20.19
CA ASP A 146 -4.35 -5.44 21.53
C ASP A 146 -2.97 -6.12 21.46
N SER A 147 -2.74 -7.04 20.52
CA SER A 147 -1.42 -7.67 20.34
C SER A 147 -0.31 -6.68 19.91
N ILE A 148 -0.63 -5.64 19.14
CA ILE A 148 0.30 -4.57 18.76
C ILE A 148 0.65 -3.69 19.97
N ARG A 149 -0.36 -3.29 20.75
CA ARG A 149 -0.21 -2.56 22.02
C ARG A 149 0.64 -3.32 23.04
N GLU A 150 0.50 -4.64 23.09
CA GLU A 150 1.29 -5.52 23.96
C GLU A 150 2.71 -5.79 23.43
N THR A 151 3.07 -5.28 22.25
CA THR A 151 4.37 -5.50 21.63
C THR A 151 5.06 -4.20 21.25
N TRP A 152 5.04 -3.82 19.97
CA TRP A 152 5.90 -2.76 19.45
C TRP A 152 5.31 -1.34 19.59
N MET A 153 4.01 -1.22 19.87
CA MET A 153 3.36 0.09 20.06
C MET A 153 3.28 0.44 21.55
N PRO A 154 3.94 1.52 22.01
CA PRO A 154 3.78 2.01 23.38
C PRO A 154 2.33 2.39 23.71
N GLN A 155 1.98 2.32 24.99
CA GLN A 155 0.64 2.64 25.50
C GLN A 155 0.69 3.75 26.56
N GLY A 156 -0.43 4.46 26.74
CA GLY A 156 -0.63 5.43 27.81
C GLY A 156 0.44 6.53 27.80
N GLU A 157 1.05 6.78 28.96
CA GLU A 157 2.09 7.81 29.11
C GLU A 157 3.28 7.63 28.17
N LYS A 158 3.69 6.39 27.88
CA LYS A 158 4.80 6.13 26.94
C LYS A 158 4.45 6.50 25.51
N LEU A 159 3.18 6.38 25.11
CA LEU A 159 2.72 6.82 23.79
C LEU A 159 2.76 8.35 23.70
N LEU A 160 2.31 9.05 24.75
CA LEU A 160 2.40 10.51 24.84
C LEU A 160 3.87 10.98 24.83
N GLN A 161 4.75 10.29 25.55
CA GLN A 161 6.18 10.57 25.55
C GLN A 161 6.78 10.40 24.15
N LEU A 162 6.40 9.34 23.44
CA LEU A 162 6.84 9.09 22.07
C LEU A 162 6.41 10.25 21.13
N GLU A 163 5.20 10.77 21.29
CA GLU A 163 4.69 11.89 20.51
C GLU A 163 5.44 13.20 20.83
N GLN A 164 5.63 13.50 22.11
CA GLN A 164 6.21 14.77 22.55
C GLN A 164 7.73 14.84 22.36
N GLU A 165 8.44 13.77 22.70
CA GLU A 165 9.91 13.77 22.68
C GLU A 165 10.47 13.39 21.31
N LYS A 166 9.82 12.47 20.59
CA LYS A 166 10.30 11.95 19.30
C LYS A 166 9.51 12.46 18.10
N GLY A 167 8.35 13.10 18.31
CA GLY A 167 7.50 13.53 17.20
C GLY A 167 6.93 12.36 16.40
N ILE A 168 6.79 11.18 17.02
CA ILE A 168 6.27 9.97 16.37
C ILE A 168 4.84 9.76 16.85
N ILE A 169 3.88 9.92 15.94
CA ILE A 169 2.46 9.73 16.22
C ILE A 169 2.05 8.37 15.67
N VAL A 170 1.45 7.51 16.49
CA VAL A 170 0.98 6.18 16.07
C VAL A 170 -0.50 6.05 16.38
N ARG A 171 -1.33 5.78 15.36
CA ARG A 171 -2.77 5.60 15.52
C ARG A 171 -3.29 4.41 14.74
N PHE A 172 -4.24 3.68 15.32
CA PHE A 172 -5.05 2.70 14.60
C PHE A 172 -6.08 3.44 13.75
N MET A 173 -6.01 3.29 12.43
CA MET A 173 -6.94 3.97 11.53
C MET A 173 -8.14 3.09 11.21
N ILE A 174 -9.33 3.58 11.54
CA ILE A 174 -10.58 2.84 11.41
C ILE A 174 -11.71 3.79 10.96
N GLY A 175 -12.44 3.38 9.92
CA GLY A 175 -13.65 4.05 9.46
C GLY A 175 -14.85 3.74 10.35
N HIS A 176 -16.01 4.21 9.94
CA HIS A 176 -17.28 3.95 10.62
C HIS A 176 -18.10 2.89 9.88
N SER A 177 -19.11 2.35 10.53
CA SER A 177 -20.06 1.47 9.85
C SER A 177 -20.98 2.27 8.92
N ALA A 178 -21.66 1.59 7.99
CA ALA A 178 -22.64 2.24 7.12
C ALA A 178 -23.86 2.80 7.90
N THR A 179 -24.16 2.22 9.07
CA THR A 179 -25.29 2.63 9.91
C THR A 179 -24.78 3.50 11.05
N SER A 180 -25.25 4.75 11.12
CA SER A 180 -24.88 5.65 12.21
C SER A 180 -25.14 5.03 13.59
N ASN A 181 -24.20 5.19 14.52
CA ASN A 181 -24.27 4.72 15.90
C ASN A 181 -24.46 3.19 16.04
N SER A 182 -23.83 2.41 15.17
CA SER A 182 -23.84 0.95 15.28
C SER A 182 -23.15 0.45 16.57
N ILE A 183 -23.42 -0.80 16.95
CA ILE A 183 -22.73 -1.45 18.08
C ILE A 183 -21.22 -1.49 17.84
N LEU A 184 -20.80 -1.68 16.59
CA LEU A 184 -19.38 -1.72 16.21
C LEU A 184 -18.71 -0.35 16.38
N ASP A 185 -19.41 0.73 15.99
CA ASP A 185 -18.91 2.09 16.19
C ASP A 185 -18.76 2.41 17.69
N ARG A 186 -19.80 2.12 18.49
CA ARG A 186 -19.76 2.32 19.93
C ARG A 186 -18.64 1.53 20.62
N ALA A 187 -18.38 0.30 20.16
CA ALA A 187 -17.30 -0.51 20.71
C ALA A 187 -15.92 0.10 20.42
N VAL A 188 -15.73 0.68 19.23
CA VAL A 188 -14.51 1.42 18.87
C VAL A 188 -14.39 2.72 19.66
N ASP A 189 -15.48 3.45 19.86
CA ASP A 189 -15.46 4.70 20.61
C ASP A 189 -15.14 4.47 22.10
N LEU A 190 -15.61 3.36 22.68
CA LEU A 190 -15.23 2.92 24.02
C LEU A 190 -13.76 2.51 24.11
N GLU A 191 -13.24 1.84 23.07
CA GLU A 191 -11.82 1.50 22.98
C GLU A 191 -10.95 2.75 22.91
N ASP A 192 -11.31 3.72 22.08
CA ASP A 192 -10.59 4.99 21.96
C ASP A 192 -10.69 5.81 23.26
N ALA A 193 -11.84 5.76 23.95
CA ALA A 193 -11.99 6.38 25.26
C ALA A 193 -10.98 5.84 26.28
N GLN A 194 -10.63 4.56 26.19
CA GLN A 194 -9.66 3.90 27.06
C GLN A 194 -8.21 4.12 26.63
N HIS A 195 -7.90 3.95 25.34
CA HIS A 195 -6.52 3.87 24.86
C HIS A 195 -6.02 5.16 24.20
N LYS A 196 -6.92 6.03 23.70
CA LYS A 196 -6.60 7.31 23.05
C LYS A 196 -5.64 7.18 21.86
N ASP A 197 -5.73 6.06 21.16
CA ASP A 197 -4.81 5.66 20.10
C ASP A 197 -5.51 5.33 18.78
N ILE A 198 -6.78 5.71 18.62
CA ILE A 198 -7.56 5.46 17.41
C ILE A 198 -7.73 6.76 16.61
N LEU A 199 -7.54 6.67 15.30
CA LEU A 199 -7.89 7.70 14.34
C LEU A 199 -9.16 7.28 13.60
N ARG A 200 -10.29 7.92 13.95
CA ARG A 200 -11.56 7.72 13.24
C ARG A 200 -11.50 8.42 11.87
N LEU A 201 -11.78 7.67 10.82
CA LEU A 201 -11.78 8.17 9.44
C LEU A 201 -13.22 8.40 8.97
N ASP A 202 -13.44 9.46 8.19
CA ASP A 202 -14.65 9.65 7.38
C ASP A 202 -14.61 8.69 6.19
N HIS A 203 -14.97 7.44 6.47
CA HIS A 203 -14.85 6.30 5.60
C HIS A 203 -15.78 5.20 6.08
N ILE A 204 -16.62 4.66 5.20
CA ILE A 204 -17.42 3.47 5.50
C ILE A 204 -16.54 2.23 5.36
N GLU A 205 -16.35 1.49 6.44
CA GLU A 205 -15.61 0.22 6.43
C GLU A 205 -16.29 -0.81 5.52
N GLY A 206 -15.49 -1.47 4.68
CA GLY A 206 -15.96 -2.48 3.74
C GLY A 206 -14.83 -3.33 3.18
N TYR A 207 -15.16 -4.54 2.75
CA TYR A 207 -14.17 -5.53 2.29
C TYR A 207 -13.33 -5.06 1.08
N HIS A 208 -13.92 -4.26 0.18
CA HIS A 208 -13.27 -3.76 -1.03
C HIS A 208 -12.89 -2.27 -0.97
N GLU A 209 -12.87 -1.69 0.23
CA GLU A 209 -12.73 -0.24 0.41
C GLU A 209 -11.35 0.19 0.95
N LEU A 210 -10.37 -0.72 1.00
CA LEU A 210 -9.01 -0.45 1.49
C LEU A 210 -8.34 0.75 0.79
N SER A 211 -8.41 0.82 -0.54
CA SER A 211 -7.85 1.95 -1.30
C SER A 211 -8.54 3.28 -0.96
N ALA A 212 -9.85 3.27 -0.69
CA ALA A 212 -10.56 4.46 -0.23
C ALA A 212 -10.17 4.84 1.19
N LYS A 213 -9.96 3.84 2.05
CA LYS A 213 -9.49 4.04 3.43
C LYS A 213 -8.12 4.70 3.48
N THR A 214 -7.17 4.24 2.66
CA THR A 214 -5.85 4.88 2.54
C THR A 214 -5.96 6.35 2.11
N LYS A 215 -6.85 6.67 1.15
CA LYS A 215 -7.10 8.08 0.78
C LYS A 215 -7.67 8.89 1.95
N ALA A 216 -8.62 8.31 2.69
CA ALA A 216 -9.20 8.96 3.86
C ALA A 216 -8.15 9.19 4.95
N PHE A 217 -7.26 8.22 5.17
CA PHE A 217 -6.13 8.35 6.09
C PHE A 217 -5.23 9.53 5.75
N PHE A 218 -4.71 9.60 4.51
CA PHE A 218 -3.82 10.71 4.15
C PHE A 218 -4.51 12.08 4.22
N TYR A 219 -5.78 12.15 3.84
CA TYR A 219 -6.57 13.37 3.99
C TYR A 219 -6.69 13.81 5.45
N THR A 220 -7.14 12.91 6.34
CA THR A 220 -7.33 13.23 7.76
C THR A 220 -6.00 13.50 8.46
N ALA A 221 -4.99 12.67 8.23
CA ALA A 221 -3.68 12.78 8.88
C ALA A 221 -2.96 14.08 8.49
N VAL A 222 -3.00 14.48 7.21
CA VAL A 222 -2.42 15.76 6.75
C VAL A 222 -3.16 16.96 7.34
N ALA A 223 -4.48 16.87 7.48
CA ALA A 223 -5.28 17.93 8.09
C ALA A 223 -5.02 18.07 9.59
N GLN A 224 -4.73 16.97 10.29
CA GLN A 224 -4.54 16.95 11.74
C GLN A 224 -3.10 17.20 12.16
N TRP A 225 -2.12 16.71 11.39
CA TRP A 225 -0.70 16.81 11.73
C TRP A 225 0.12 17.17 10.49
N ASP A 226 0.83 18.30 10.53
CA ASP A 226 1.82 18.64 9.49
C ASP A 226 3.12 17.88 9.75
N ALA A 227 3.21 16.59 9.43
CA ALA A 227 4.41 15.77 9.69
C ALA A 227 5.42 15.81 8.54
N GLU A 228 6.67 15.39 8.76
CA GLU A 228 7.65 15.23 7.67
C GLU A 228 7.39 13.97 6.84
N PHE A 229 6.98 12.88 7.48
CA PHE A 229 6.61 11.62 6.84
C PHE A 229 5.26 11.08 7.31
N TYR A 230 4.59 10.36 6.41
CA TYR A 230 3.37 9.63 6.70
C TYR A 230 3.58 8.17 6.32
N VAL A 231 3.29 7.27 7.26
CA VAL A 231 3.54 5.83 7.16
C VAL A 231 2.21 5.11 7.28
N LYS A 232 1.98 4.15 6.38
CA LYS A 232 0.89 3.18 6.53
C LYS A 232 1.48 1.82 6.86
N VAL A 233 0.85 1.12 7.80
CA VAL A 233 1.24 -0.23 8.25
C VAL A 233 -0.01 -1.09 8.36
N ASP A 234 0.04 -2.38 8.05
CA ASP A 234 -1.05 -3.32 8.33
C ASP A 234 -1.03 -3.83 9.78
N ASP A 235 -2.20 -4.18 10.34
CA ASP A 235 -2.33 -4.64 11.73
C ASP A 235 -1.81 -6.06 12.03
N ASP A 236 -1.16 -6.69 11.05
CA ASP A 236 -0.47 -7.96 11.18
C ASP A 236 1.02 -7.85 10.82
N VAL A 237 1.63 -6.68 11.00
CA VAL A 237 3.07 -6.44 10.76
C VAL A 237 3.79 -6.09 12.07
N HIS A 238 4.97 -6.66 12.28
CA HIS A 238 5.88 -6.24 13.36
C HIS A 238 6.77 -5.11 12.85
N VAL A 239 6.89 -4.02 13.63
CA VAL A 239 7.67 -2.83 13.27
C VAL A 239 8.64 -2.47 14.39
N ASN A 240 9.86 -2.10 14.03
CA ASN A 240 10.86 -1.50 14.92
C ASN A 240 10.87 0.02 14.72
N LEU A 241 10.25 0.77 15.65
CA LEU A 241 9.95 2.20 15.49
C LEU A 241 11.20 3.09 15.39
N GLY A 242 12.23 2.83 16.18
CA GLY A 242 13.49 3.56 16.17
C GLY A 242 14.27 3.30 14.88
N THR A 243 14.30 2.04 14.45
CA THR A 243 14.89 1.64 13.17
C THR A 243 14.15 2.26 11.98
N LEU A 244 12.81 2.29 12.01
CA LEU A 244 11.98 3.01 11.04
C LEU A 244 12.34 4.51 11.02
N ALA A 245 12.38 5.14 12.20
CA ALA A 245 12.65 6.56 12.32
C ALA A 245 14.04 6.93 11.77
N ALA A 246 15.07 6.16 12.14
CA ALA A 246 16.43 6.34 11.64
C ALA A 246 16.53 6.14 10.12
N THR A 247 15.74 5.21 9.56
CA THR A 247 15.68 4.96 8.11
C THR A 247 15.05 6.13 7.37
N LEU A 248 13.95 6.68 7.86
CA LEU A 248 13.30 7.86 7.28
C LEU A 248 14.13 9.12 7.47
N ALA A 249 14.87 9.25 8.58
CA ALA A 249 15.72 10.40 8.87
C ALA A 249 16.80 10.60 7.78
N LYS A 250 17.33 9.51 7.21
CA LYS A 250 18.28 9.54 6.07
C LYS A 250 17.68 10.13 4.79
N GLN A 251 16.35 10.19 4.70
CA GLN A 251 15.62 10.65 3.51
C GLN A 251 15.02 12.06 3.67
N ARG A 252 15.23 12.75 4.80
CA ARG A 252 14.61 14.05 5.11
C ARG A 252 14.81 15.14 4.06
N LEU A 253 15.96 15.14 3.39
CA LEU A 253 16.28 16.15 2.37
C LEU A 253 15.54 15.93 1.05
N LYS A 254 14.86 14.79 0.88
CA LYS A 254 14.11 14.44 -0.33
C LYS A 254 12.65 14.87 -0.18
N SER A 255 12.26 15.91 -0.90
CA SER A 255 10.90 16.46 -0.83
C SER A 255 9.81 15.48 -1.30
N ARG A 256 10.13 14.61 -2.26
CA ARG A 256 9.20 13.65 -2.89
C ARG A 256 9.70 12.21 -2.80
N ALA A 257 9.98 11.75 -1.58
CA ALA A 257 10.36 10.37 -1.32
C ALA A 257 9.14 9.45 -1.17
N TYR A 258 9.15 8.32 -1.88
CA TYR A 258 8.26 7.17 -1.70
C TYR A 258 9.13 5.96 -1.31
N ILE A 259 8.93 5.48 -0.08
CA ILE A 259 9.87 4.59 0.61
C ILE A 259 9.15 3.32 1.00
N GLY A 260 9.76 2.18 0.68
CA GLY A 260 9.27 0.88 1.09
C GLY A 260 10.00 -0.24 0.37
N CYS A 261 9.59 -1.48 0.60
CA CYS A 261 10.13 -2.60 -0.16
C CYS A 261 9.51 -2.61 -1.56
N MET A 262 10.29 -2.17 -2.55
CA MET A 262 9.79 -1.96 -3.90
C MET A 262 9.67 -3.30 -4.64
N LYS A 263 8.50 -3.52 -5.24
CA LYS A 263 8.16 -4.72 -5.99
C LYS A 263 7.51 -4.37 -7.33
N SER A 264 7.49 -5.36 -8.20
CA SER A 264 6.65 -5.44 -9.39
C SER A 264 6.27 -6.90 -9.54
N GLY A 265 5.09 -7.17 -10.09
CA GLY A 265 4.55 -8.52 -10.17
C GLY A 265 3.42 -8.60 -11.19
N PRO A 266 2.98 -9.81 -11.57
CA PRO A 266 2.02 -10.00 -12.63
C PRO A 266 0.68 -9.35 -12.27
N VAL A 267 0.06 -8.71 -13.25
CA VAL A 267 -1.30 -8.18 -13.09
C VAL A 267 -2.26 -9.34 -12.88
N LEU A 268 -3.06 -9.25 -11.81
CA LEU A 268 -3.96 -10.30 -11.36
C LEU A 268 -5.28 -10.28 -12.16
N HIS A 269 -5.20 -10.61 -13.44
CA HIS A 269 -6.32 -10.56 -14.39
C HIS A 269 -7.31 -11.73 -14.30
N ARG A 270 -7.02 -12.77 -13.52
CA ARG A 270 -7.88 -13.97 -13.41
C ARG A 270 -8.97 -13.76 -12.36
N LYS A 271 -10.23 -14.00 -12.70
CA LYS A 271 -11.38 -13.79 -11.78
C LYS A 271 -11.36 -14.63 -10.51
N ASN A 272 -10.63 -15.75 -10.49
CA ASN A 272 -10.61 -16.70 -9.38
C ASN A 272 -9.50 -16.43 -8.35
N VAL A 273 -8.72 -15.35 -8.49
CA VAL A 273 -7.73 -14.98 -7.48
C VAL A 273 -8.28 -13.91 -6.54
N LYS A 274 -7.89 -13.97 -5.26
CA LYS A 274 -8.40 -13.09 -4.18
C LYS A 274 -8.36 -11.60 -4.52
N TYR A 275 -7.30 -11.16 -5.19
CA TYR A 275 -7.06 -9.76 -5.53
C TYR A 275 -7.18 -9.53 -7.04
N HIS A 276 -8.16 -10.17 -7.67
CA HIS A 276 -8.48 -9.96 -9.08
C HIS A 276 -8.68 -8.47 -9.36
N GLU A 277 -7.95 -7.95 -10.35
CA GLU A 277 -8.06 -6.57 -10.81
C GLU A 277 -9.07 -6.50 -11.96
N PRO A 278 -10.32 -6.04 -11.75
CA PRO A 278 -11.33 -5.99 -12.81
C PRO A 278 -10.94 -5.08 -13.97
N GLU A 279 -10.12 -4.06 -13.71
CA GLU A 279 -9.63 -3.12 -14.72
C GLU A 279 -8.21 -3.45 -15.17
N PHE A 280 -7.84 -4.75 -15.18
CA PHE A 280 -6.50 -5.22 -15.53
C PHE A 280 -6.02 -4.73 -16.90
N TRP A 281 -6.94 -4.48 -17.83
CA TRP A 281 -6.67 -3.97 -19.17
C TRP A 281 -6.00 -2.58 -19.16
N LYS A 282 -6.14 -1.79 -18.09
CA LYS A 282 -5.45 -0.50 -17.93
C LYS A 282 -3.95 -0.64 -17.71
N PHE A 283 -3.48 -1.83 -17.33
CA PHE A 283 -2.07 -2.15 -17.17
C PHE A 283 -1.47 -2.72 -18.46
N GLY A 284 -2.23 -2.68 -19.56
CA GLY A 284 -1.87 -3.18 -20.88
C GLY A 284 -2.33 -4.63 -21.11
N GLU A 285 -1.51 -5.40 -21.82
CA GLU A 285 -1.88 -6.72 -22.33
C GLU A 285 -1.61 -7.87 -21.35
N ALA A 286 -2.10 -9.06 -21.69
CA ALA A 286 -1.88 -10.26 -20.89
C ALA A 286 -0.38 -10.57 -20.76
N GLY A 287 0.08 -10.75 -19.52
CA GLY A 287 1.50 -10.93 -19.20
C GLY A 287 2.19 -9.67 -18.68
N ASN A 288 1.52 -8.51 -18.74
CA ASN A 288 2.04 -7.29 -18.14
C ASN A 288 2.14 -7.39 -16.63
N MET A 289 3.07 -6.59 -16.12
CA MET A 289 3.36 -6.46 -14.70
C MET A 289 2.78 -5.14 -14.19
N TYR A 290 2.39 -5.10 -12.92
CA TYR A 290 2.17 -3.83 -12.24
C TYR A 290 3.45 -3.00 -12.31
N PHE A 291 3.30 -1.69 -12.44
CA PHE A 291 4.41 -0.75 -12.30
C PHE A 291 5.11 -0.95 -10.95
N ARG A 292 6.34 -0.44 -10.83
CA ARG A 292 7.10 -0.55 -9.59
C ARG A 292 6.42 0.24 -8.46
N HIS A 293 6.08 -0.41 -7.36
CA HIS A 293 5.43 0.18 -6.19
C HIS A 293 5.94 -0.48 -4.91
N ALA A 294 5.79 0.18 -3.76
CA ALA A 294 6.10 -0.41 -2.45
C ALA A 294 5.04 -1.44 -2.07
N THR A 295 5.43 -2.45 -1.30
CA THR A 295 4.50 -3.46 -0.80
C THR A 295 3.50 -2.90 0.22
N GLY A 296 2.26 -3.41 0.22
CA GLY A 296 1.17 -2.90 1.07
C GLY A 296 1.34 -3.07 2.57
N GLN A 297 2.17 -4.01 3.05
CA GLN A 297 2.34 -4.27 4.49
C GLN A 297 2.87 -3.04 5.24
N ILE A 298 3.80 -2.31 4.62
CA ILE A 298 4.32 -1.06 5.14
C ILE A 298 4.96 -0.23 4.03
N TYR A 299 4.67 1.07 4.03
CA TYR A 299 5.35 2.05 3.21
C TYR A 299 5.29 3.43 3.88
N ALA A 300 6.20 4.31 3.48
CA ALA A 300 6.24 5.70 3.91
C ALA A 300 6.28 6.63 2.71
N ILE A 301 5.63 7.79 2.84
CA ILE A 301 5.72 8.88 1.88
C ILE A 301 6.09 10.18 2.59
N SER A 302 6.87 10.99 1.91
CA SER A 302 7.17 12.36 2.31
C SER A 302 5.91 13.23 2.36
N ARG A 303 5.98 14.30 3.15
CA ARG A 303 4.92 15.29 3.33
C ARG A 303 4.30 15.80 2.03
N ASP A 304 5.11 16.12 1.03
CA ASP A 304 4.59 16.73 -0.20
C ASP A 304 3.74 15.74 -1.01
N LEU A 305 4.10 14.46 -0.98
CA LEU A 305 3.30 13.39 -1.59
C LEU A 305 2.01 13.13 -0.80
N ALA A 306 2.06 13.16 0.53
CA ALA A 306 0.86 13.05 1.36
C ALA A 306 -0.12 14.21 1.11
N LYS A 307 0.39 15.44 0.99
CA LYS A 307 -0.40 16.62 0.62
C LYS A 307 -0.98 16.52 -0.77
N TYR A 308 -0.20 16.03 -1.75
CA TYR A 308 -0.71 15.76 -3.09
C TYR A 308 -1.90 14.78 -3.05
N ILE A 309 -1.78 13.68 -2.30
CA ILE A 309 -2.87 12.70 -2.17
C ILE A 309 -4.10 13.33 -1.53
N ALA A 310 -3.92 14.05 -0.41
CA ALA A 310 -5.01 14.71 0.29
C ALA A 310 -5.77 15.71 -0.59
N ASN A 311 -5.04 16.55 -1.35
CA ASN A 311 -5.62 17.59 -2.20
C ASN A 311 -6.31 17.03 -3.44
N ASN A 312 -5.83 15.90 -3.98
CA ASN A 312 -6.34 15.32 -5.23
C ASN A 312 -7.26 14.11 -5.01
N ARG A 313 -7.62 13.80 -3.75
CA ARG A 313 -8.44 12.64 -3.36
C ARG A 313 -9.64 12.33 -4.28
N PRO A 314 -10.45 13.30 -4.77
CA PRO A 314 -11.62 13.02 -5.61
C PRO A 314 -11.29 12.40 -6.97
N ILE A 315 -10.11 12.70 -7.53
CA ILE A 315 -9.70 12.24 -8.87
C ILE A 315 -8.77 11.02 -8.82
N LEU A 316 -8.24 10.67 -7.65
CA LEU A 316 -7.37 9.51 -7.48
C LEU A 316 -8.15 8.20 -7.61
N HIS A 317 -7.85 7.47 -8.68
CA HIS A 317 -8.49 6.21 -9.02
C HIS A 317 -8.13 5.08 -8.05
N LYS A 318 -9.06 4.17 -7.77
CA LYS A 318 -8.87 3.05 -6.84
C LYS A 318 -8.78 1.75 -7.64
N TYR A 319 -7.68 1.03 -7.50
CA TYR A 319 -7.53 -0.34 -7.95
C TYR A 319 -7.88 -1.33 -6.83
N ALA A 320 -8.07 -2.60 -7.18
CA ALA A 320 -8.42 -3.66 -6.23
C ALA A 320 -7.36 -3.87 -5.16
N ASN A 321 -6.08 -3.69 -5.53
CA ASN A 321 -4.96 -3.71 -4.59
C ASN A 321 -4.65 -2.28 -4.11
N GLU A 322 -4.58 -2.13 -2.79
CA GLU A 322 -4.37 -0.83 -2.13
C GLU A 322 -2.98 -0.26 -2.42
N ASP A 323 -1.95 -1.11 -2.39
CA ASP A 323 -0.56 -0.73 -2.68
C ASP A 323 -0.33 -0.37 -4.14
N VAL A 324 -1.00 -1.08 -5.06
CA VAL A 324 -1.07 -0.71 -6.48
C VAL A 324 -1.76 0.66 -6.62
N SER A 325 -2.87 0.90 -5.90
CA SER A 325 -3.54 2.21 -5.95
C SER A 325 -2.61 3.35 -5.55
N LEU A 326 -1.88 3.20 -4.45
CA LEU A 326 -0.90 4.19 -4.02
C LEU A 326 0.16 4.45 -5.10
N GLY A 327 0.78 3.39 -5.63
CA GLY A 327 1.81 3.56 -6.65
C GLY A 327 1.28 4.22 -7.93
N ALA A 328 0.02 3.97 -8.31
CA ALA A 328 -0.61 4.62 -9.46
C ALA A 328 -0.81 6.13 -9.25
N TRP A 329 -1.06 6.57 -8.01
CA TRP A 329 -1.19 7.99 -7.71
C TRP A 329 0.14 8.73 -7.83
N LEU A 330 1.26 8.01 -7.69
CA LEU A 330 2.60 8.57 -7.64
C LEU A 330 3.40 8.38 -8.94
N ILE A 331 3.04 7.40 -9.79
CA ILE A 331 3.83 7.06 -11.00
C ILE A 331 3.96 8.21 -12.01
N GLY A 332 2.93 9.06 -12.12
CA GLY A 332 2.95 10.22 -13.01
C GLY A 332 3.69 11.43 -12.44
N LEU A 333 4.22 11.32 -11.22
CA LEU A 333 4.93 12.39 -10.53
C LEU A 333 6.44 12.12 -10.55
N GLU A 334 7.23 13.18 -10.43
CA GLU A 334 8.68 13.10 -10.29
C GLU A 334 9.05 12.69 -8.84
N VAL A 335 8.87 11.41 -8.54
CA VAL A 335 9.02 10.80 -7.20
C VAL A 335 10.27 9.95 -7.12
N GLU A 336 11.03 10.11 -6.04
CA GLU A 336 12.14 9.21 -5.71
C GLU A 336 11.63 7.93 -5.07
N HIS A 337 11.74 6.82 -5.80
CA HIS A 337 11.38 5.49 -5.32
C HIS A 337 12.56 4.87 -4.57
N ILE A 338 12.46 4.78 -3.25
CA ILE A 338 13.50 4.26 -2.37
C ILE A 338 13.17 2.81 -2.02
N ASP A 339 13.95 1.87 -2.56
CA ASP A 339 13.82 0.44 -2.28
C ASP A 339 14.51 0.07 -0.97
N GLU A 340 13.73 0.07 0.11
CA GLU A 340 14.20 -0.23 1.46
C GLU A 340 13.87 -1.68 1.85
N ARG A 341 14.85 -2.57 1.70
CA ARG A 341 14.69 -4.02 1.93
C ARG A 341 14.52 -4.39 3.40
N SER A 342 14.92 -3.52 4.33
CA SER A 342 14.67 -3.74 5.75
C SER A 342 13.18 -3.62 6.12
N MET A 343 12.33 -3.06 5.25
CA MET A 343 10.88 -2.94 5.43
C MET A 343 10.09 -4.19 4.97
N CYS A 344 10.76 -5.29 4.59
CA CYS A 344 10.10 -6.53 4.16
C CYS A 344 10.89 -7.80 4.52
N CYS A 345 11.45 -7.83 5.73
CA CYS A 345 12.11 -9.04 6.22
C CYS A 345 11.09 -10.15 6.53
N GLY A 346 11.50 -11.41 6.34
CA GLY A 346 10.80 -12.53 6.94
C GLY A 346 10.83 -12.47 8.47
N THR A 347 9.80 -13.03 9.10
CA THR A 347 9.79 -13.35 10.53
C THR A 347 10.91 -14.35 10.90
N PRO A 348 11.12 -14.71 12.18
CA PRO A 348 12.17 -15.67 12.54
C PRO A 348 12.12 -16.95 11.69
N PRO A 349 13.27 -17.43 11.22
CA PRO A 349 14.61 -17.03 11.68
C PRO A 349 15.25 -15.82 10.95
N GLU A 350 14.66 -15.29 9.88
CA GLU A 350 15.34 -14.30 9.03
C GLU A 350 15.64 -12.98 9.75
N CYS A 351 14.61 -12.34 10.34
CA CYS A 351 14.81 -11.08 11.07
C CYS A 351 15.74 -11.23 12.29
N GLU A 352 15.77 -12.42 12.90
CA GLU A 352 16.60 -12.72 14.07
C GLU A 352 18.09 -12.74 13.68
N TRP A 353 18.44 -13.45 12.62
CA TRP A 353 19.83 -13.49 12.14
C TRP A 353 20.29 -12.15 11.57
N LYS A 354 19.39 -11.40 10.91
CA LYS A 354 19.69 -10.04 10.45
C LYS A 354 19.97 -9.08 11.61
N ALA A 355 19.18 -9.16 12.68
CA ALA A 355 19.43 -8.38 13.90
C ALA A 355 20.77 -8.74 14.55
N GLN A 356 21.10 -10.04 14.64
CA GLN A 356 22.40 -10.52 15.16
C GLN A 356 23.59 -10.02 14.32
N ALA A 357 23.40 -9.84 13.01
CA ALA A 357 24.40 -9.27 12.11
C ALA A 357 24.46 -7.73 12.11
N GLY A 358 23.72 -7.06 13.01
CA GLY A 358 23.65 -5.59 13.08
C GLY A 358 22.76 -4.92 12.03
N ASN A 359 22.04 -5.71 11.23
CA ASN A 359 21.13 -5.24 10.17
C ASN A 359 19.67 -5.40 10.62
N VAL A 360 19.31 -4.73 11.71
CA VAL A 360 17.95 -4.79 12.27
C VAL A 360 16.92 -4.39 11.21
N CYS A 361 15.89 -5.21 11.06
CA CYS A 361 14.81 -4.94 10.11
C CYS A 361 13.88 -3.85 10.63
N VAL A 362 13.42 -2.97 9.73
CA VAL A 362 12.36 -2.00 10.02
C VAL A 362 11.03 -2.73 10.24
N ALA A 363 10.72 -3.72 9.40
CA ALA A 363 9.48 -4.48 9.50
C ALA A 363 9.68 -5.96 9.16
N SER A 364 8.90 -6.80 9.83
CA SER A 364 8.94 -8.26 9.67
C SER A 364 7.53 -8.84 9.44
N PHE A 365 7.37 -9.63 8.38
CA PHE A 365 6.10 -10.31 8.04
C PHE A 365 6.33 -11.49 7.08
N GLU A 366 5.27 -12.24 6.73
CA GLU A 366 5.35 -13.38 5.82
C GLU A 366 4.50 -13.19 4.55
N TRP A 367 5.10 -13.44 3.39
CA TRP A 367 4.41 -13.35 2.10
C TRP A 367 3.23 -14.32 1.98
N THR A 368 3.31 -15.49 2.62
CA THR A 368 2.26 -16.53 2.57
C THR A 368 0.93 -16.06 3.13
N CYS A 369 0.95 -15.16 4.11
CA CYS A 369 -0.25 -14.62 4.74
C CYS A 369 -0.49 -13.15 4.39
N SER A 370 0.39 -12.55 3.57
CA SER A 370 0.39 -11.10 3.30
C SER A 370 0.52 -10.25 4.57
N GLY A 371 1.25 -10.76 5.56
CA GLY A 371 1.30 -10.30 6.95
C GLY A 371 1.87 -11.41 7.85
N ILE A 372 1.86 -11.24 9.16
CA ILE A 372 2.23 -12.30 10.10
C ILE A 372 1.11 -13.33 10.16
N CYS A 373 1.38 -14.58 9.79
CA CYS A 373 0.41 -15.67 9.93
C CYS A 373 0.04 -15.84 11.42
N ARG A 374 -1.25 -15.92 11.76
CA ARG A 374 -1.73 -15.97 13.15
C ARG A 374 -1.14 -14.84 14.01
N SER A 375 -1.28 -13.60 13.52
CA SER A 375 -0.60 -12.43 14.08
C SER A 375 -0.93 -12.17 15.54
N VAL A 376 -2.17 -12.42 15.98
CA VAL A 376 -2.61 -12.22 17.37
C VAL A 376 -1.68 -12.94 18.36
N GLU A 377 -1.31 -14.19 18.07
CA GLU A 377 -0.42 -14.96 18.92
C GLU A 377 1.06 -14.77 18.55
N ARG A 378 1.37 -14.76 17.24
CA ARG A 378 2.76 -14.85 16.76
C ARG A 378 3.51 -13.53 16.81
N ILE A 379 2.85 -12.37 16.81
CA ILE A 379 3.55 -11.08 16.83
C ILE A 379 4.39 -10.91 18.12
N LYS A 380 3.96 -11.50 19.24
CA LYS A 380 4.72 -11.52 20.50
C LYS A 380 6.03 -12.27 20.37
N LEU A 381 6.00 -13.44 19.72
CA LEU A 381 7.20 -14.23 19.43
C LEU A 381 8.14 -13.50 18.47
N VAL A 382 7.59 -12.89 17.41
CA VAL A 382 8.37 -12.10 16.45
C VAL A 382 9.03 -10.91 17.16
N HIS A 383 8.27 -10.17 17.97
CA HIS A 383 8.79 -9.03 18.73
C HIS A 383 9.87 -9.43 19.72
N ALA A 384 9.71 -10.55 20.44
CA ALA A 384 10.73 -11.04 21.37
C ALA A 384 12.06 -11.40 20.69
N LYS A 385 12.02 -11.87 19.43
CA LYS A 385 13.22 -12.31 18.69
C LYS A 385 13.83 -11.25 17.78
N CYS A 386 13.00 -10.34 17.26
CA CYS A 386 13.37 -9.38 16.22
C CYS A 386 13.13 -7.92 16.63
N GLY A 387 12.61 -7.70 17.83
CA GLY A 387 12.42 -6.38 18.40
C GLY A 387 13.76 -5.68 18.62
N GLU A 388 13.79 -4.40 18.30
CA GLU A 388 14.92 -3.54 18.66
C GLU A 388 14.99 -3.32 20.18
N SER A 389 16.18 -2.93 20.66
CA SER A 389 16.31 -2.54 22.07
C SER A 389 15.54 -1.24 22.33
N PRO A 390 14.96 -1.04 23.53
CA PRO A 390 14.32 0.23 23.88
C PRO A 390 15.26 1.44 23.70
N ALA A 391 16.57 1.25 23.92
CA ALA A 391 17.59 2.27 23.71
C ALA A 391 17.68 2.74 22.25
N THR A 392 17.34 1.89 21.28
CA THR A 392 17.32 2.26 19.85
C THR A 392 16.26 3.33 19.58
N LEU A 393 15.05 3.17 20.12
CA LEU A 393 13.97 4.14 19.95
C LEU A 393 14.23 5.43 20.74
N TRP A 394 14.58 5.31 22.02
CA TRP A 394 14.73 6.46 22.91
C TRP A 394 16.07 7.19 22.73
N GLY A 395 17.09 6.51 22.23
CA GLY A 395 18.39 7.10 21.90
C GLY A 395 18.49 7.71 20.51
N ALA A 396 17.55 7.44 19.61
CA ALA A 396 17.55 8.02 18.27
C ALA A 396 17.41 9.56 18.34
N LEU A 397 18.37 10.27 17.73
CA LEU A 397 18.31 11.71 17.50
C LEU A 397 17.52 11.94 16.21
N LEU A 398 16.33 12.51 16.34
CA LEU A 398 15.42 12.87 15.24
C LEU A 398 15.31 14.38 15.12
#